data_AF-Q7DM76-F1
#
_entry.id   AF-Q7DM76-F1
#
_cell.length_a   1.000
_cell.length_b   1.000
_cell.length_c   1.000
_cell.angle_alpha   90.00
_cell.angle_beta   90.00
_cell.angle_gamma   90.00
#
_symmetry.space_group_name_H-M   'P 1'
#
loop_
_entity.id
_entity.type
_entity.pdbx_description
1 polymer ?
#
loop_
_entity_poly.entity_id
_entity_poly.type
_entity_poly.pdbx_seq_one_letter_code
_entity_poly.pdbx_strand_id
1 'polypeptide(L)'
;VVVTGASGFVGSWLVMKLLQAGYTVRATVRDPANVVKTKPLLDLPGATERLSLWKADLAVEGSFDDAIRGCTGVFHVATPMDFESKDPENEVIKPTVEGMISIMRACKEAGTVRRI
;
A
#
# COMPACT_ATOMS: atom_id res chain seq x y z
N VAL A 1 -7.60 4.91 6.51
CA VAL A 1 -6.11 4.94 6.40
C VAL A 1 -5.68 4.10 5.22
N VAL A 2 -4.50 4.35 4.65
CA VAL A 2 -3.92 3.55 3.56
C VAL A 2 -2.78 2.70 4.10
N VAL A 3 -2.69 1.44 3.66
CA VAL A 3 -1.53 0.57 3.88
C VAL A 3 -0.99 0.15 2.53
N THR A 4 0.24 0.56 2.20
CA THR A 4 0.89 0.11 0.97
C THR A 4 1.54 -1.26 1.17
N GLY A 5 1.62 -2.08 0.12
CA GLY A 5 2.26 -3.40 0.22
C GLY A 5 1.49 -4.34 1.16
N ALA A 6 0.16 -4.20 1.16
CA ALA A 6 -0.72 -4.84 2.13
C ALA A 6 -0.65 -6.38 2.09
N SER A 7 -0.33 -6.98 0.94
CA SER A 7 -0.17 -8.43 0.80
C SER A 7 1.18 -8.97 1.32
N GLY A 8 2.05 -8.10 1.84
CA GLY A 8 3.35 -8.47 2.41
C GLY A 8 3.23 -8.91 3.87
N PHE A 9 4.32 -9.46 4.41
CA PHE A 9 4.34 -10.02 5.77
C PHE A 9 3.91 -9.00 6.85
N VAL A 10 4.55 -7.84 6.90
CA VAL A 10 4.17 -6.77 7.86
C VAL A 10 2.85 -6.12 7.45
N GLY A 11 2.64 -5.90 6.16
CA GLY A 11 1.45 -5.24 5.62
C GLY A 11 0.15 -5.95 6.01
N SER A 12 0.08 -7.27 5.89
CA SER A 12 -1.14 -8.03 6.15
C SER A 12 -1.52 -8.03 7.63
N TRP A 13 -0.52 -8.14 8.51
CA TRP A 13 -0.73 -8.04 9.96
C TRP A 13 -1.15 -6.64 10.38
N LEU A 14 -0.56 -5.60 9.78
CA LEU A 14 -0.96 -4.22 10.04
C LEU A 14 -2.42 -3.98 9.60
N VAL A 15 -2.81 -4.46 8.42
CA VAL A 15 -4.21 -4.39 7.95
C VAL A 15 -5.15 -5.07 8.94
N MET A 16 -4.85 -6.29 9.37
CA MET A 16 -5.65 -7.00 10.37
C MET A 16 -5.79 -6.19 11.67
N LYS A 17 -4.70 -5.62 12.19
CA LYS A 17 -4.73 -4.83 13.43
C LYS A 17 -5.52 -3.53 13.28
N LEU A 18 -5.43 -2.87 12.15
CA LEU A 18 -6.22 -1.67 11.86
C LEU A 18 -7.72 -1.99 11.75
N LEU A 19 -8.09 -3.09 11.10
CA LEU A 19 -9.47 -3.55 11.04
C LEU A 19 -10.03 -3.91 12.44
N GLN A 20 -9.22 -4.58 13.28
CA GLN A 20 -9.56 -4.88 14.68
C GLN A 20 -9.77 -3.62 15.52
N ALA A 21 -9.00 -2.56 15.24
CA ALA A 21 -9.13 -1.26 15.89
C ALA A 21 -10.27 -0.39 15.29
N GLY A 22 -11.05 -0.91 14.35
CA GLY A 22 -12.23 -0.23 13.79
C GLY A 22 -11.94 0.73 12.63
N TYR A 23 -10.72 0.74 12.08
CA TYR A 23 -10.39 1.59 10.94
C TYR A 23 -10.98 1.07 9.63
N THR A 24 -11.40 1.97 8.74
CA THR A 24 -11.53 1.70 7.31
C THR A 24 -10.16 1.75 6.64
N VAL A 25 -9.77 0.64 6.02
CA VAL A 25 -8.45 0.39 5.45
C VAL A 25 -8.54 0.32 3.92
N ARG A 26 -7.70 1.10 3.26
CA ARG A 26 -7.42 1.00 1.82
C ARG A 26 -6.08 0.29 1.68
N ALA A 27 -6.10 -0.94 1.20
CA ALA A 27 -4.93 -1.80 1.09
C ALA A 27 -4.43 -1.78 -0.36
N THR A 28 -3.20 -1.32 -0.59
CA THR A 28 -2.63 -1.34 -1.94
C THR A 28 -1.89 -2.64 -2.22
N VAL A 29 -2.10 -3.17 -3.42
CA VAL A 29 -1.44 -4.36 -3.99
C VAL A 29 -1.13 -4.09 -5.46
N ARG A 30 -0.10 -4.75 -6.01
CA ARG A 30 0.27 -4.58 -7.42
C ARG A 30 -0.78 -5.16 -8.38
N ASP A 31 -1.39 -6.28 -7.99
CA ASP A 31 -2.44 -6.93 -8.75
C ASP A 31 -3.59 -7.38 -7.84
N PRO A 32 -4.72 -6.65 -7.83
CA PRO A 32 -5.91 -7.05 -7.08
C PRO A 32 -6.54 -8.38 -7.54
N ALA A 33 -6.26 -8.83 -8.77
CA ALA A 33 -6.78 -10.10 -9.29
C ALA A 33 -5.96 -11.32 -8.80
N ASN A 34 -4.79 -11.11 -8.20
CA ASN A 34 -3.96 -12.18 -7.69
C ASN A 34 -4.54 -12.75 -6.38
N VAL A 35 -5.37 -13.78 -6.50
CA VAL A 35 -6.07 -14.42 -5.36
C VAL A 35 -5.10 -14.88 -4.26
N VAL A 36 -3.91 -15.35 -4.61
CA VAL A 36 -2.91 -15.80 -3.60
C VAL A 36 -2.47 -14.63 -2.72
N LYS A 37 -2.36 -13.42 -3.27
CA LYS A 37 -1.96 -12.21 -2.55
C LYS A 37 -3.13 -11.50 -1.87
N THR A 38 -4.34 -11.62 -2.40
CA THR A 38 -5.49 -10.84 -1.92
C THR A 38 -6.43 -11.62 -1.01
N LYS A 39 -6.60 -12.93 -1.21
CA LYS A 39 -7.48 -13.76 -0.38
C LYS A 39 -7.16 -13.68 1.12
N PRO A 40 -5.89 -13.73 1.57
CA PRO A 40 -5.58 -13.60 3.00
C PRO A 40 -6.03 -12.27 3.62
N LEU A 41 -6.14 -11.20 2.83
CA LEU A 41 -6.63 -9.90 3.28
C LEU A 41 -8.17 -9.86 3.31
N LEU A 42 -8.80 -10.43 2.28
CA LEU A 42 -10.25 -10.47 2.14
C LEU A 42 -10.93 -11.40 3.16
N ASP A 43 -10.22 -12.41 3.64
CA ASP A 43 -10.69 -13.34 4.67
C ASP A 43 -10.57 -12.77 6.10
N LEU A 44 -10.02 -11.55 6.29
CA LEU A 44 -9.87 -10.94 7.61
C LEU A 44 -11.23 -10.50 8.21
N PRO A 45 -11.42 -10.63 9.53
CA PRO A 45 -12.62 -10.11 10.20
C PRO A 45 -12.80 -8.60 9.96
N GLY A 46 -13.98 -8.20 9.47
CA GLY A 46 -14.30 -6.81 9.14
C GLY A 46 -13.83 -6.34 7.76
N ALA A 47 -13.23 -7.23 6.94
CA ALA A 47 -12.78 -6.89 5.61
C ALA A 47 -13.94 -6.52 4.67
N THR A 48 -15.04 -7.27 4.71
CA THR A 48 -16.22 -7.05 3.86
C THR A 48 -16.77 -5.62 3.98
N GLU A 49 -16.72 -5.02 5.16
CA GLU A 49 -17.29 -3.69 5.44
C GLU A 49 -16.26 -2.57 5.38
N ARG A 50 -15.00 -2.85 5.74
CA ARG A 50 -13.99 -1.82 6.01
C ARG A 50 -12.69 -1.98 5.23
N LEU A 51 -12.54 -3.01 4.40
CA LEU A 51 -11.37 -3.18 3.55
C LEU A 51 -11.72 -2.93 2.08
N SER A 52 -10.87 -2.17 1.39
CA SER A 52 -10.90 -2.03 -0.07
C SER A 52 -9.51 -2.27 -0.64
N LEU A 53 -9.43 -2.99 -1.76
CA LEU A 53 -8.18 -3.26 -2.46
C LEU A 53 -7.97 -2.24 -3.57
N TRP A 54 -6.76 -1.70 -3.66
CA TRP A 54 -6.39 -0.67 -4.63
C TRP A 54 -5.15 -1.12 -5.40
N LYS A 55 -5.17 -0.99 -6.72
CA LYS A 55 -4.00 -1.27 -7.56
C LYS A 55 -3.01 -0.12 -7.43
N ALA A 56 -1.77 -0.40 -7.02
CA ALA A 56 -0.68 0.58 -7.04
C ALA A 56 0.69 -0.11 -7.12
N ASP A 57 1.67 0.58 -7.72
CA ASP A 57 3.04 0.08 -7.91
C ASP A 57 4.05 1.23 -7.73
N LEU A 58 5.14 0.99 -7.00
CA LEU A 58 6.19 1.97 -6.76
C LEU A 58 6.91 2.41 -8.04
N ALA A 59 6.91 1.57 -9.08
CA ALA A 59 7.49 1.91 -10.38
C ALA A 59 6.56 2.77 -11.26
N VAL A 60 5.31 3.02 -10.83
CA VAL A 60 4.32 3.78 -11.60
C VAL A 60 3.98 5.07 -10.85
N GLU A 61 4.47 6.19 -11.38
CA GLU A 61 4.21 7.53 -10.84
C GLU A 61 2.69 7.80 -10.75
N GLY A 62 2.26 8.36 -9.62
CA GLY A 62 0.85 8.71 -9.36
C GLY A 62 -0.07 7.52 -9.07
N SER A 63 0.43 6.28 -9.10
CA SER A 63 -0.43 5.09 -8.90
C SER A 63 -1.06 4.97 -7.51
N PHE A 64 -0.57 5.75 -6.53
CA PHE A 64 -1.09 5.77 -5.16
C PHE A 64 -2.10 6.91 -4.92
N ASP A 65 -2.27 7.84 -5.85
CA ASP A 65 -3.01 9.09 -5.64
C ASP A 65 -4.47 8.83 -5.25
N ASP A 66 -5.14 7.95 -6.00
CA ASP A 66 -6.54 7.62 -5.76
C ASP A 66 -6.74 6.89 -4.44
N ALA A 67 -5.82 5.98 -4.07
CA ALA A 67 -5.87 5.30 -2.79
C ALA A 67 -5.68 6.27 -1.62
N ILE A 68 -4.80 7.27 -1.77
CA ILE A 68 -4.45 8.25 -0.73
C ILE A 68 -5.49 9.37 -0.60
N ARG A 69 -6.17 9.75 -1.68
CA ARG A 69 -7.14 10.88 -1.67
C ARG A 69 -8.23 10.71 -0.61
N GLY A 70 -8.33 11.65 0.32
CA GLY A 70 -9.34 11.63 1.39
C GLY A 70 -9.02 10.70 2.56
N CYS A 71 -7.84 10.07 2.61
CA CYS A 71 -7.40 9.33 3.79
C CYS A 71 -6.79 10.26 4.84
N THR A 72 -6.82 9.82 6.11
CA THR A 72 -6.28 10.59 7.25
C THR A 72 -4.85 10.23 7.63
N GLY A 73 -4.33 9.10 7.12
CA GLY A 73 -3.00 8.60 7.41
C GLY A 73 -2.62 7.48 6.45
N VAL A 74 -1.32 7.39 6.17
CA VAL A 74 -0.71 6.42 5.25
C VAL A 74 0.36 5.64 6.00
N PHE A 75 0.39 4.33 5.83
CA PHE A 75 1.48 3.47 6.28
C PHE A 75 2.23 2.98 5.05
N HIS A 76 3.45 3.46 4.85
CA HIS A 76 4.31 2.99 3.76
C HIS A 76 5.08 1.73 4.19
N VAL A 77 4.70 0.58 3.63
CA VAL A 77 5.29 -0.74 3.95
C VAL A 77 5.73 -1.48 2.67
N ALA A 78 5.25 -1.04 1.50
CA ALA A 78 5.69 -1.60 0.22
C ALA A 78 7.17 -1.32 -0.03
N THR A 79 7.91 -2.34 -0.45
CA THR A 79 9.27 -2.20 -0.97
C THR A 79 9.54 -3.33 -1.96
N PRO A 80 10.30 -3.12 -3.04
CA PRO A 80 10.86 -4.21 -3.83
C PRO A 80 11.74 -5.09 -2.91
N MET A 81 11.60 -6.41 -3.04
CA MET A 81 12.28 -7.41 -2.20
C MET A 81 12.94 -8.47 -3.09
N ASP A 82 13.77 -8.04 -4.03
CA ASP A 82 14.61 -8.92 -4.82
C ASP A 82 16.08 -8.70 -4.43
N PHE A 83 16.66 -9.69 -3.74
CA PHE A 83 18.05 -9.66 -3.29
C PHE A 83 19.03 -10.15 -4.36
N GLU A 84 18.54 -10.72 -5.46
CA GLU A 84 19.35 -11.30 -6.54
C GLU A 84 19.19 -10.51 -7.85
N SER A 85 18.65 -9.29 -7.77
CA SER A 85 18.45 -8.40 -8.91
C SER A 85 19.76 -8.23 -9.71
N LYS A 86 19.64 -8.34 -11.03
CA LYS A 86 20.75 -8.14 -11.98
C LYS A 86 20.92 -6.67 -12.36
N ASP A 87 19.92 -5.85 -12.08
CA ASP A 87 19.95 -4.39 -12.25
C ASP A 87 19.38 -3.70 -10.99
N PRO A 88 20.11 -3.75 -9.84
CA PRO A 88 19.59 -3.24 -8.57
C PRO A 88 19.25 -1.76 -8.59
N GLU A 89 19.92 -0.98 -9.43
CA GLU A 89 19.67 0.46 -9.56
C GLU A 89 18.26 0.71 -10.08
N ASN A 90 17.84 0.05 -11.16
CA ASN A 90 16.53 0.28 -11.77
C ASN A 90 15.41 -0.60 -11.21
N GLU A 91 15.72 -1.79 -10.68
CA GLU A 91 14.71 -2.74 -10.19
C GLU A 91 14.41 -2.58 -8.69
N VAL A 92 15.34 -2.02 -7.91
CA VAL A 92 15.22 -1.90 -6.44
C VAL A 92 15.38 -0.46 -5.98
N ILE A 93 16.54 0.16 -6.22
CA ILE A 93 16.90 1.46 -5.63
C ILE A 93 15.99 2.58 -6.15
N LYS A 94 15.97 2.77 -7.47
CA LYS A 94 15.16 3.80 -8.13
C LYS A 94 13.67 3.72 -7.79
N PRO A 95 12.96 2.58 -7.95
CA PRO A 95 11.55 2.49 -7.59
C PRO A 95 11.29 2.70 -6.10
N THR A 96 12.23 2.32 -5.22
CA THR A 96 12.09 2.59 -3.77
C THR A 96 12.14 4.09 -3.49
N VAL A 97 13.13 4.80 -4.06
CA VAL A 97 13.33 6.24 -3.84
C VAL A 97 12.20 7.04 -4.50
N GLU A 98 11.95 6.82 -5.79
CA GLU A 98 10.94 7.56 -6.56
C GLU A 98 9.54 7.24 -6.07
N GLY A 99 9.25 5.98 -5.73
CA GLY A 99 7.97 5.56 -5.17
C GLY A 99 7.68 6.23 -3.82
N MET A 100 8.67 6.31 -2.92
CA MET A 100 8.52 7.04 -1.66
C MET A 100 8.23 8.53 -1.89
N ILE A 101 8.99 9.18 -2.78
CA ILE A 101 8.76 10.59 -3.12
C ILE A 101 7.36 10.79 -3.72
N SER A 102 6.92 9.90 -4.61
CA SER A 102 5.58 9.93 -5.21
C SER A 102 4.48 9.81 -4.14
N ILE A 103 4.61 8.88 -3.19
CA ILE A 103 3.68 8.74 -2.07
C ILE A 103 3.64 10.02 -1.21
N MET A 104 4.78 10.63 -0.92
CA MET A 104 4.84 11.89 -0.17
C MET A 104 4.13 13.04 -0.91
N ARG A 105 4.31 13.13 -2.23
CA ARG A 105 3.60 14.12 -3.07
C ARG A 105 2.09 13.89 -3.04
N ALA A 106 1.65 12.64 -3.23
CA ALA A 106 0.23 12.27 -3.15
C ALA A 106 -0.39 12.62 -1.78
N CYS A 107 0.36 12.41 -0.68
CA CYS A 107 -0.09 12.80 0.65
C CYS A 107 -0.25 14.32 0.79
N LYS A 108 0.70 15.09 0.26
CA LYS A 108 0.64 16.56 0.25
C LYS A 108 -0.55 17.07 -0.55
N GLU A 109 -0.78 16.51 -1.73
CA GLU A 109 -1.88 16.89 -2.63
C GLU A 109 -3.25 16.51 -2.10
N ALA A 110 -3.37 15.38 -1.41
CA ALA A 110 -4.62 14.95 -0.80
C ALA A 110 -5.11 15.93 0.29
N GLY A 111 -4.22 16.66 0.97
CA GLY A 111 -4.55 17.67 1.99
C GLY A 111 -5.19 17.14 3.28
N THR A 112 -5.64 15.89 3.30
CA THR A 112 -6.32 15.25 4.43
C THR A 112 -5.40 14.38 5.29
N VAL A 113 -4.21 14.02 4.77
CA VAL A 113 -3.26 13.14 5.43
C VAL A 113 -2.58 13.88 6.58
N ARG A 114 -2.78 13.40 7.81
CA ARG A 114 -2.21 14.01 9.03
C ARG A 114 -0.81 13.50 9.35
N ARG A 115 -0.51 12.26 8.94
CA ARG A 115 0.77 11.59 9.16
C ARG A 115 0.97 10.48 8.13
N ILE A 116 2.21 10.35 7.69
CA ILE A 116 2.77 9.18 7.02
C ILE A 116 3.73 8.47 7.97
#